data_AF-A0A420RE19-F1
#
_entry.id   AF-A0A420RE19-F1
#
_cell.length_a   1.000
_cell.length_b   1.000
_cell.length_c   1.000
_cell.angle_alpha   90.00
_cell.angle_beta   90.00
_cell.angle_gamma   90.00
#
_symmetry.space_group_name_H-M   'P 1'
#
loop_
_entity.id
_entity.type
_entity.pdbx_description
1 polymer ?
#
loop_
_entity_poly.entity_id
_entity_poly.type
_entity_poly.pdbx_seq_one_letter_code
_entity_poly.pdbx_strand_id
1 'polypeptide(L)'
;MDNNARKMIHELASKFKLKSKSIGKGDQRRPTLHRTKRTPPYVPATFDQALKRVNRKYLPRSDKKGKKGNRLPPARGGTSVAAATYQDGEVVGASAPELGIENRGRAMLEKMGWSMGTALGASNNKGIMQPVTHTMKRSKAGLG
;
A
#
# COMPACT_ATOMS: atom_id res chain seq x y z
N MET A 1 -3.55 30.95 0.62
CA MET A 1 -2.59 29.98 1.22
C MET A 1 -3.19 28.59 1.12
N ASP A 2 -2.44 27.65 0.54
CA ASP A 2 -2.90 26.30 0.28
C ASP A 2 -3.35 25.55 1.53
N ASN A 3 -4.29 24.62 1.35
CA ASN A 3 -4.82 23.83 2.45
C ASN A 3 -3.74 22.99 3.14
N ASN A 4 -2.82 22.41 2.35
CA ASN A 4 -1.71 21.63 2.89
C ASN A 4 -0.75 22.48 3.71
N ALA A 5 -0.40 23.68 3.22
CA ALA A 5 0.48 24.59 3.92
C ALA A 5 -0.13 25.06 5.26
N ARG A 6 -1.45 25.34 5.30
CA ARG A 6 -2.16 25.65 6.55
C ARG A 6 -2.13 24.47 7.54
N LYS A 7 -2.36 23.25 7.06
CA LYS A 7 -2.28 22.03 7.89
C LYS A 7 -0.88 21.85 8.50
N MET A 8 0.18 22.01 7.70
CA MET A 8 1.56 21.91 8.18
C MET A 8 1.88 22.92 9.29
N ILE A 9 1.39 24.16 9.17
CA ILE A 9 1.56 25.17 10.23
C ILE A 9 0.86 24.76 11.52
N HIS A 10 -0.35 24.20 11.44
CA HIS A 10 -1.06 23.68 12.61
C HIS A 10 -0.33 22.51 13.28
N GLU A 11 0.23 21.59 12.50
CA GLU A 11 1.05 20.49 13.02
C GLU A 11 2.32 20.98 13.72
N LEU A 12 3.04 21.93 13.11
CA LEU A 12 4.21 22.57 13.74
C LEU A 12 3.82 23.28 15.03
N ALA A 13 2.73 24.05 15.01
CA ALA A 13 2.25 24.76 16.19
C ALA A 13 1.93 23.82 17.36
N SER A 14 1.28 22.68 17.08
CA SER A 14 1.03 21.64 18.08
C SER A 14 2.33 21.12 18.69
N LYS A 15 3.36 20.88 17.87
CA LYS A 15 4.67 20.39 18.33
C LYS A 15 5.39 21.38 19.26
N PHE A 16 5.30 22.68 18.96
CA PHE A 16 5.88 23.75 19.78
C PHE A 16 4.95 24.26 20.88
N LYS A 17 3.80 23.61 21.11
CA LYS A 17 2.80 24.02 22.12
C LYS A 17 2.31 25.46 21.93
N LEU A 18 2.25 25.91 20.69
CA LEU A 18 1.65 27.18 20.28
C LEU A 18 0.14 26.98 20.09
N LYS A 19 -0.64 27.99 20.46
CA LYS A 19 -2.08 27.98 20.17
C LYS A 19 -2.28 28.49 18.74
N SER A 20 -2.74 27.61 17.86
CA SER A 20 -3.00 27.95 16.46
C SER A 20 -4.50 28.12 16.19
N LYS A 21 -4.87 29.13 15.42
CA LYS A 21 -6.23 29.32 14.86
C LYS A 21 -6.12 29.62 13.37
N SER A 22 -7.12 29.27 12.58
CA SER A 22 -7.22 29.73 11.19
C SER A 22 -8.39 30.70 11.11
N ILE A 23 -8.13 31.93 10.67
CA ILE A 23 -9.12 33.00 10.58
C ILE A 23 -9.44 33.25 9.10
N GLY A 24 -10.70 33.57 8.79
CA GLY A 24 -11.17 33.90 7.43
C GLY A 24 -11.94 32.77 6.73
N LYS A 25 -12.31 33.02 5.46
CA LYS A 25 -13.09 32.10 4.62
C LYS A 25 -12.38 31.85 3.28
N GLY A 26 -12.48 30.61 2.78
CA GLY A 26 -11.94 30.22 1.48
C GLY A 26 -10.47 30.55 1.32
N ASP A 27 -10.15 31.27 0.23
CA ASP A 27 -8.77 31.65 -0.11
C ASP A 27 -8.19 32.76 0.79
N GLN A 28 -9.03 33.55 1.45
CA GLN A 28 -8.60 34.56 2.43
C GLN A 28 -8.28 33.94 3.81
N ARG A 29 -8.38 32.61 3.96
CA ARG A 29 -7.99 31.94 5.22
C ARG A 29 -6.50 32.10 5.50
N ARG A 30 -6.17 32.48 6.73
CA ARG A 30 -4.79 32.66 7.22
C ARG A 30 -4.63 32.02 8.61
N PRO A 31 -3.52 31.29 8.87
CA PRO A 31 -3.22 30.78 10.19
C PRO A 31 -2.67 31.90 11.09
N THR A 32 -3.18 31.99 12.31
CA THR A 32 -2.69 32.85 13.39
C THR A 32 -2.15 32.00 14.53
N LEU A 33 -1.01 32.40 15.08
CA LEU A 33 -0.30 31.66 16.12
C LEU A 33 -0.15 32.54 17.36
N HIS A 34 -0.47 31.99 18.53
CA HIS A 34 -0.27 32.66 19.82
C HIS A 34 0.69 31.86 20.68
N ARG A 35 1.69 32.54 21.22
CA ARG A 35 2.64 31.97 22.18
C ARG A 35 1.93 31.66 23.50
N THR A 36 2.15 30.46 24.03
CA THR A 36 1.66 30.05 25.35
C THR A 36 2.79 29.96 26.36
N LYS A 37 2.49 29.91 27.67
CA LYS A 37 3.48 29.69 28.74
C LYS A 37 4.27 28.38 28.58
N ARG A 38 3.72 27.40 27.86
CA ARG A 38 4.35 26.09 27.62
C ARG A 38 5.26 26.07 26.39
N THR A 39 5.36 27.17 25.65
CA THR A 39 6.16 27.26 24.42
C THR A 39 7.64 27.25 24.79
N PRO A 40 8.42 26.27 24.33
CA PRO A 40 9.86 26.23 24.60
C PRO A 40 10.59 27.41 23.92
N PRO A 41 11.81 27.75 24.36
CA PRO A 41 12.67 28.67 23.61
C PRO A 41 13.00 28.11 22.23
N TYR A 42 13.28 29.00 21.28
CA TYR A 42 13.66 28.59 19.94
C TYR A 42 15.03 27.91 19.96
N VAL A 43 15.09 26.67 19.48
CA VAL A 43 16.32 25.91 19.31
C VAL A 43 16.36 25.39 17.87
N PRO A 44 17.31 25.86 17.03
CA PRO A 44 17.35 25.54 15.60
C PRO A 44 17.27 24.04 15.31
N ALA A 45 18.04 23.21 16.04
CA ALA A 45 18.06 21.77 15.85
C ALA A 45 16.69 21.10 16.05
N THR A 46 15.91 21.56 17.05
CA THR A 46 14.57 21.02 17.31
C THR A 46 13.55 21.48 16.28
N PHE A 47 13.72 22.71 15.79
CA PHE A 47 12.93 23.28 14.72
C PHE A 47 13.10 22.51 13.41
N ASP A 48 14.34 22.29 12.99
CA ASP A 48 14.65 21.53 11.76
C ASP A 48 14.16 20.08 11.84
N GLN A 49 14.28 19.45 13.02
CA GLN A 49 13.77 18.11 13.23
C GLN A 49 12.24 18.04 13.11
N ALA A 50 11.52 19.04 13.63
CA ALA A 50 10.07 19.12 13.52
C ALA A 50 9.64 19.35 12.05
N LEU A 51 10.30 20.26 11.33
CA LEU A 51 10.06 20.51 9.92
C LEU A 51 10.26 19.26 9.05
N LYS A 52 11.36 18.52 9.29
CA LYS A 52 11.63 17.25 8.59
C LYS A 52 10.58 16.18 8.86
N ARG A 53 9.81 16.25 9.95
CA ARG A 53 8.72 15.31 10.24
C ARG A 53 7.42 15.72 9.55
N VAL A 54 7.08 17.00 9.58
CA VAL A 54 5.84 17.53 8.99
C VAL A 54 5.86 17.46 7.46
N ASN A 55 7.03 17.61 6.83
CA ASN A 55 7.18 17.46 5.37
C ASN A 55 7.15 16.00 4.86
N ARG A 56 7.07 14.99 5.73
CA ARG A 56 7.07 13.59 5.29
C ARG A 56 5.67 13.16 4.86
N LYS A 57 5.45 13.06 3.54
CA LYS A 57 4.24 12.44 2.96
C LYS A 57 4.09 10.95 3.31
N TYR A 58 5.19 10.26 3.60
CA TYR A 58 5.22 8.84 3.93
C TYR A 58 6.06 8.61 5.19
N LEU A 59 5.47 7.93 6.18
CA LEU A 59 6.21 7.45 7.34
C LEU A 59 7.16 6.35 6.87
N PRO A 60 8.48 6.44 7.14
CA PRO A 60 9.37 5.34 6.84
C PRO A 60 8.93 4.13 7.67
N ARG A 61 8.71 3.01 7.00
CA ARG A 61 8.32 1.73 7.62
C ARG A 61 9.36 1.36 8.68
N SER A 62 8.97 1.41 9.95
CA SER A 62 9.81 1.13 11.13
C SER A 62 10.47 -0.25 11.08
N ASP A 63 9.84 -1.18 10.36
CA ASP A 63 10.20 -2.59 10.30
C ASP A 63 11.40 -2.84 9.38
N LYS A 64 11.83 -1.85 8.58
CA LYS A 64 12.99 -1.97 7.69
C LYS A 64 14.08 -1.01 8.14
N LYS A 65 15.10 -1.54 8.84
CA LYS A 65 16.37 -0.85 9.12
C LYS A 65 16.91 -0.26 7.82
N GLY A 66 16.85 1.07 7.70
CA GLY A 66 17.22 1.79 6.48
C GLY A 66 18.65 1.45 6.07
N LYS A 67 18.81 0.84 4.89
CA LYS A 67 20.14 0.68 4.29
C LYS A 67 20.64 2.07 3.91
N LYS A 68 21.64 2.56 4.65
CA LYS A 68 22.46 3.72 4.24
C LYS A 68 23.07 3.42 2.86
N GLY A 69 23.05 4.45 2.02
CA GLY A 69 23.45 4.39 0.62
C GLY A 69 24.88 3.92 0.41
N ASN A 70 25.03 3.01 -0.55
CA ASN A 70 25.91 3.06 -1.73
C ASN A 70 25.79 1.68 -2.36
N ARG A 71 24.85 1.50 -3.29
CA ARG A 71 24.85 0.32 -4.14
C ARG A 71 24.98 0.81 -5.57
N LEU A 72 26.13 0.46 -6.14
CA LEU A 72 26.43 0.46 -7.57
C LEU A 72 25.19 0.04 -8.39
N PRO A 73 25.05 0.51 -9.64
CA PRO A 73 23.95 0.08 -10.49
C PRO A 73 23.93 -1.45 -10.52
N PRO A 74 22.77 -2.09 -10.28
CA PRO A 74 22.73 -3.53 -10.18
C PRO A 74 23.17 -4.12 -11.52
N ALA A 75 24.24 -4.90 -11.46
CA ALA A 75 24.66 -5.76 -12.54
C ALA A 75 23.45 -6.58 -13.01
N ARG A 76 23.30 -6.56 -14.32
CA ARG A 76 22.38 -7.32 -15.15
C ARG A 76 22.38 -8.80 -14.71
N GLY A 77 21.32 -9.23 -14.04
CA GLY A 77 21.20 -10.61 -13.56
C GLY A 77 20.26 -10.73 -12.37
N GLY A 78 18.97 -10.48 -12.58
CA GLY A 78 17.96 -10.65 -11.54
C GLY A 78 16.59 -10.72 -12.15
N THR A 79 15.96 -11.89 -12.04
CA THR A 79 14.55 -12.14 -12.35
C THR A 79 13.73 -10.96 -11.87
N SER A 80 13.18 -10.24 -12.85
CA SER A 80 12.59 -8.93 -12.63
C SER A 80 11.44 -9.06 -11.62
N VAL A 81 11.30 -8.09 -10.73
CA VAL A 81 10.13 -7.95 -9.86
C VAL A 81 8.81 -7.90 -10.68
N ALA A 82 8.92 -7.60 -11.98
CA ALA A 82 7.83 -7.72 -12.94
C ALA A 82 7.28 -9.16 -13.10
N ALA A 83 8.10 -10.20 -12.89
CA ALA A 83 7.65 -11.59 -12.89
C ALA A 83 6.82 -11.96 -11.65
N ALA A 84 6.86 -11.16 -10.59
CA ALA A 84 6.09 -11.37 -9.36
C ALA A 84 4.83 -10.48 -9.28
N THR A 85 4.56 -9.67 -10.32
CA THR A 85 3.42 -8.74 -10.32
C THR A 85 2.55 -8.96 -11.54
N TYR A 86 1.28 -9.27 -11.31
CA TYR A 86 0.27 -9.39 -12.35
C TYR A 86 0.16 -8.10 -13.18
N GLN A 87 -0.02 -8.26 -14.50
CA GLN A 87 -0.27 -7.19 -15.46
C GLN A 87 -1.77 -6.94 -15.67
N ASP A 88 -2.11 -5.77 -16.21
CA ASP A 88 -3.47 -5.48 -16.64
C ASP A 88 -3.86 -6.39 -17.80
N GLY A 89 -5.00 -7.07 -17.69
CA GLY A 89 -5.46 -8.05 -18.67
C GLY A 89 -4.90 -9.46 -18.45
N GLU A 90 -4.01 -9.68 -17.48
CA GLU A 90 -3.46 -11.00 -17.20
C GLU A 90 -4.49 -11.88 -16.47
N VAL A 91 -4.65 -13.13 -16.91
CA VAL A 91 -5.49 -14.12 -16.24
C VAL A 91 -4.72 -14.71 -15.06
N VAL A 92 -5.27 -14.53 -13.85
CA VAL A 92 -4.63 -14.98 -12.61
C VAL A 92 -4.48 -16.50 -12.63
N GLY A 93 -3.25 -16.97 -12.48
CA GLY A 93 -2.92 -18.39 -12.41
C GLY A 93 -2.86 -19.12 -13.75
N ALA A 94 -2.93 -18.42 -14.89
CA ALA A 94 -2.84 -19.06 -16.21
C ALA A 94 -1.51 -19.78 -16.47
N SER A 95 -0.42 -19.30 -15.86
CA SER A 95 0.92 -19.90 -15.96
C SER A 95 1.26 -20.83 -14.79
N ALA A 96 0.33 -21.05 -13.85
CA ALA A 96 0.57 -21.87 -12.68
C ALA A 96 0.59 -23.36 -13.07
N PRO A 97 1.55 -24.15 -12.56
CA PRO A 97 1.56 -25.59 -12.79
C PRO A 97 0.36 -26.25 -12.12
N GLU A 98 -0.08 -27.38 -12.67
CA GLU A 98 -1.18 -28.17 -12.11
C GLU A 98 -0.88 -28.63 -10.68
N LEU A 99 -1.94 -28.81 -9.87
CA LEU A 99 -1.80 -29.26 -8.50
C LEU A 99 -1.26 -30.71 -8.45
N GLY A 100 -0.01 -30.84 -7.99
CA GLY A 100 0.64 -32.12 -7.80
C GLY A 100 -0.11 -33.04 -6.83
N ILE A 101 0.17 -34.34 -6.94
CA ILE A 101 -0.42 -35.41 -6.11
C ILE A 101 -0.10 -35.20 -4.62
N GLU A 102 1.04 -34.57 -4.33
CA GLU A 102 1.49 -34.18 -2.97
C GLU A 102 0.53 -33.18 -2.28
N ASN A 103 -0.41 -32.57 -3.00
CA ASN A 103 -1.34 -31.62 -2.42
C ASN A 103 -2.37 -32.33 -1.51
N ARG A 104 -2.37 -31.96 -0.23
CA ARG A 104 -3.29 -32.52 0.79
C ARG A 104 -4.77 -32.38 0.42
N GLY A 105 -5.16 -31.30 -0.25
CA GLY A 105 -6.54 -31.08 -0.69
C GLY A 105 -6.95 -32.05 -1.79
N ARG A 106 -6.06 -32.30 -2.76
CA ARG A 106 -6.26 -33.30 -3.81
C ARG A 106 -6.42 -34.70 -3.22
N ALA A 107 -5.51 -35.09 -2.32
CA ALA A 107 -5.57 -36.39 -1.64
C ALA A 107 -6.86 -36.60 -0.83
N MET A 108 -7.39 -35.53 -0.22
CA MET A 108 -8.66 -35.59 0.52
C MET A 108 -9.85 -35.76 -0.43
N LEU A 109 -9.88 -35.04 -1.55
CA LEU A 109 -10.94 -35.17 -2.56
C LEU A 109 -10.94 -36.56 -3.20
N GLU A 110 -9.76 -37.09 -3.55
CA GLU A 110 -9.61 -38.44 -4.10
C GLU A 110 -10.14 -39.52 -3.14
N LYS A 111 -9.88 -39.38 -1.84
CA LYS A 111 -10.43 -40.28 -0.82
C LYS A 111 -11.96 -40.20 -0.68
N MET A 112 -12.56 -39.07 -1.06
CA MET A 112 -14.02 -38.90 -1.09
C MET A 112 -14.65 -39.36 -2.43
N GLY A 113 -13.87 -40.00 -3.31
CA GLY A 113 -14.34 -40.54 -4.59
C GLY A 113 -14.26 -39.56 -5.76
N TRP A 114 -13.58 -38.43 -5.60
CA TRP A 114 -13.35 -37.49 -6.70
C TRP A 114 -12.10 -37.85 -7.49
N SER A 115 -12.24 -38.07 -8.81
CA SER A 115 -11.10 -38.28 -9.72
C SER A 115 -10.83 -37.04 -10.57
N MET A 116 -9.58 -36.88 -10.99
CA MET A 116 -9.17 -35.85 -11.95
C MET A 116 -10.09 -35.90 -13.19
N GLY A 117 -10.62 -34.73 -13.58
CA GLY A 117 -11.54 -34.61 -14.71
C GLY A 117 -13.00 -34.96 -14.41
N THR A 118 -13.38 -35.14 -13.13
CA THR A 118 -14.78 -35.33 -12.72
C THR A 118 -15.35 -34.05 -12.09
N ALA A 119 -16.51 -33.59 -12.55
CA ALA A 119 -17.22 -32.47 -11.92
C ALA A 119 -17.73 -32.88 -10.54
N LEU A 120 -17.70 -31.95 -9.60
CA LEU A 120 -18.35 -32.12 -8.30
C LEU A 120 -19.86 -31.99 -8.46
N GLY A 121 -20.64 -32.84 -7.78
CA GLY A 121 -22.10 -32.78 -7.78
C GLY A 121 -22.75 -34.13 -8.07
N ALA A 122 -24.08 -34.16 -7.99
CA ALA A 122 -24.86 -35.36 -8.31
C ALA A 122 -24.82 -35.64 -9.83
N SER A 123 -25.08 -36.89 -10.24
CA SER A 123 -25.04 -37.31 -11.64
C SER A 123 -25.94 -36.47 -12.56
N ASN A 124 -27.05 -35.94 -12.02
CA ASN A 124 -28.02 -35.09 -12.68
C ASN A 124 -27.78 -33.57 -12.50
N ASN A 125 -26.85 -33.16 -11.64
CA ASN A 125 -26.49 -31.76 -11.41
C ASN A 125 -24.99 -31.64 -11.19
N LYS A 126 -24.24 -31.77 -12.29
CA LYS A 126 -22.79 -31.62 -12.30
C LYS A 126 -22.45 -30.13 -12.21
N GLY A 127 -21.58 -29.79 -11.26
CA GLY A 127 -21.01 -28.47 -11.12
C GLY A 127 -20.00 -28.13 -12.21
N ILE A 128 -19.36 -26.98 -12.06
CA ILE A 128 -18.42 -26.43 -13.04
C ILE A 128 -17.17 -27.32 -13.11
N MET A 129 -16.80 -27.76 -14.33
CA MET A 129 -15.63 -28.61 -14.60
C MET A 129 -14.31 -27.84 -14.57
N GLN A 130 -14.28 -26.64 -15.15
CA GLN A 130 -13.08 -25.82 -15.24
C GLN A 130 -13.23 -24.57 -14.36
N PRO A 131 -12.23 -24.20 -13.55
CA PRO A 131 -12.31 -23.02 -12.71
C PRO A 131 -12.65 -21.76 -13.51
N VAL A 132 -13.43 -20.87 -12.90
CA VAL A 132 -13.73 -19.57 -13.51
C VAL A 132 -12.47 -18.72 -13.53
N THR A 133 -12.06 -18.29 -14.72
CA THR A 133 -10.89 -17.44 -14.92
C THR A 133 -11.14 -16.02 -14.44
N HIS A 134 -10.16 -15.43 -13.76
CA HIS A 134 -10.22 -14.03 -13.31
C HIS A 134 -9.15 -13.19 -14.00
N THR A 135 -9.55 -12.08 -14.61
CA THR A 135 -8.65 -11.14 -15.30
C THR A 135 -8.30 -9.96 -14.41
N MET A 136 -7.00 -9.69 -14.24
CA MET A 136 -6.54 -8.61 -13.37
C MET A 136 -6.70 -7.24 -14.03
N LYS A 137 -7.25 -6.27 -13.29
CA LYS A 137 -7.28 -4.85 -13.67
C LYS A 137 -6.62 -4.00 -12.58
N ARG A 138 -5.55 -3.27 -12.92
CA ARG A 138 -4.83 -2.36 -12.01
C ARG A 138 -4.95 -0.90 -12.43
N SER A 139 -5.20 -0.63 -13.72
CA SER A 139 -5.44 0.73 -14.20
C SER A 139 -6.77 1.30 -13.69
N LYS A 140 -6.79 2.61 -13.50
CA LYS A 140 -7.97 3.38 -13.09
C LYS A 140 -8.83 3.85 -14.27
N ALA A 141 -8.53 3.36 -15.48
CA ALA A 141 -9.36 3.63 -16.65
C ALA A 141 -10.76 3.04 -16.46
N GLY A 142 -11.75 3.53 -17.20
CA GLY A 142 -13.12 2.99 -17.19
C GLY A 142 -13.15 1.48 -17.50
N LEU A 143 -14.24 0.81 -17.12
CA LEU A 143 -14.52 -0.54 -17.65
C LEU A 143 -15.15 -0.33 -19.03
N GLY A 144 -14.43 -0.69 -20.09
CA GLY A 144 -14.84 -0.46 -21.49
C GLY A 144 -13.65 -0.55 -22.42
#